data_AF-A0A4Y2BS59-F1
#
_entry.id   AF-A0A4Y2BS59-F1
#
_cell.length_a   1.000
_cell.length_b   1.000
_cell.length_c   1.000
_cell.angle_alpha   90.00
_cell.angle_beta   90.00
_cell.angle_gamma   90.00
#
_symmetry.space_group_name_H-M   'P 1'
#
loop_
_entity.id
_entity.type
_entity.pdbx_description
1 polymer ?
#
loop_
_entity_poly.entity_id
_entity_poly.type
_entity_poly.pdbx_seq_one_letter_code
_entity_poly.pdbx_strand_id
1 'polypeptide(L)'
;VELLKRGPECPVGNGLITKERHFLILQILDVFCRDPFGGLKALQMLWRSIPDPFIAMDELTSVFTEQQNSSFIEEICNFIEEITGEEVTEERRCQPRKLKHNCRIVIRRAMSNNFQLSTGISELNLPPSLAAFLRLEH
;
A
#
# COMPACT_ATOMS: atom_id res chain seq x y z
N VAL A 1 -25.34 3.90 -17.65
CA VAL A 1 -24.40 4.63 -16.77
C VAL A 1 -25.19 5.16 -15.59
N GLU A 2 -25.50 4.28 -14.63
CA GLU A 2 -26.37 4.62 -13.49
C GLU A 2 -25.84 3.98 -12.19
N LEU A 3 -24.52 3.84 -12.08
CA LEU A 3 -23.83 3.14 -10.99
C LEU A 3 -23.37 4.06 -9.84
N LEU A 4 -23.89 5.29 -9.73
CA LEU A 4 -23.43 6.31 -8.76
C LEU A 4 -24.55 7.00 -7.97
N LYS A 5 -25.70 6.35 -7.72
CA LYS A 5 -26.84 6.98 -7.04
C LYS A 5 -26.96 6.73 -5.53
N ARG A 6 -26.03 6.00 -4.92
CA ARG A 6 -25.87 6.00 -3.46
C ARG A 6 -24.38 5.84 -3.18
N GLY A 7 -23.74 6.92 -2.75
CA GLY A 7 -22.39 6.79 -2.20
C GLY A 7 -22.46 5.81 -1.03
N PRO A 8 -21.55 4.82 -0.93
CA PRO A 8 -21.50 3.98 0.26
C PRO A 8 -21.41 4.90 1.49
N GLU A 9 -22.15 4.57 2.55
CA GLU A 9 -22.03 5.30 3.81
C GLU A 9 -20.55 5.38 4.18
N CYS A 10 -20.06 6.58 4.46
CA CYS A 10 -18.63 6.78 4.70
C CYS A 10 -18.22 5.91 5.89
N PRO A 11 -17.35 4.90 5.72
CA PRO A 11 -17.06 3.92 6.77
C PRO A 11 -16.35 4.56 7.98
N VAL A 12 -15.78 5.76 7.78
CA VAL A 12 -15.25 6.62 8.84
C VAL A 12 -16.35 7.09 9.81
N GLY A 13 -17.53 7.45 9.30
CA GLY A 13 -18.65 7.94 10.10
C GLY A 13 -19.20 6.90 11.08
N ASN A 14 -19.04 5.62 10.73
CA ASN A 14 -19.50 4.47 11.51
C ASN A 14 -18.41 3.92 12.44
N GLY A 15 -17.24 4.56 12.52
CA GLY A 15 -16.13 4.16 13.39
C GLY A 15 -15.41 2.86 12.97
N LEU A 16 -15.68 2.35 11.77
CA LEU A 16 -15.10 1.10 11.27
C LEU A 16 -13.63 1.25 10.86
N ILE A 17 -13.24 2.47 10.46
CA ILE A 17 -11.91 2.77 9.93
C ILE A 17 -11.51 4.22 10.25
N THR A 18 -10.21 4.48 10.42
CA THR A 18 -9.72 5.85 10.61
C THR A 18 -9.74 6.65 9.30
N LYS A 19 -9.69 7.98 9.39
CA LYS A 19 -9.64 8.86 8.22
C LYS A 19 -8.39 8.61 7.36
N GLU A 20 -7.25 8.46 8.03
CA GLU A 20 -5.96 8.20 7.42
C GLU A 20 -5.99 6.89 6.65
N ARG A 21 -6.54 5.84 7.28
CA ARG A 21 -6.64 4.52 6.69
C ARG A 21 -7.60 4.49 5.51
N HIS A 22 -8.73 5.18 5.62
CA HIS A 22 -9.68 5.33 4.52
C HIS A 22 -9.06 6.09 3.33
N PHE A 23 -8.29 7.15 3.60
CA PHE A 23 -7.57 7.89 2.58
C PHE A 23 -6.56 7.01 1.83
N LEU A 24 -5.80 6.19 2.53
CA LEU A 24 -4.87 5.23 1.93
C LEU A 24 -5.58 4.23 1.00
N ILE A 25 -6.75 3.72 1.40
CA ILE A 25 -7.58 2.84 0.54
C ILE A 25 -8.05 3.59 -0.71
N LEU A 26 -8.52 4.83 -0.56
CA LEU A 26 -8.96 5.66 -1.69
C LEU A 26 -7.84 5.95 -2.69
N GLN A 27 -6.60 6.14 -2.23
CA GLN A 27 -5.46 6.33 -3.13
C GLN A 27 -5.20 5.11 -4.02
N ILE A 28 -5.27 3.90 -3.45
CA ILE A 28 -5.10 2.67 -4.23
C ILE A 28 -6.19 2.57 -5.29
N LEU A 29 -7.43 2.86 -4.91
CA LEU A 29 -8.57 2.80 -5.83
C LEU A 29 -8.49 3.81 -6.96
N ASP A 30 -8.13 5.05 -6.64
CA ASP A 30 -8.03 6.10 -7.64
C ASP A 30 -7.01 5.70 -8.73
N VAL A 31 -5.85 5.20 -8.32
CA VAL A 31 -4.82 4.71 -9.25
C VAL A 31 -5.31 3.47 -10.00
N PHE A 32 -5.89 2.48 -9.30
CA PHE A 32 -6.39 1.25 -9.90
C PHE A 32 -7.46 1.51 -10.98
N CYS A 33 -8.40 2.43 -10.72
CA CYS A 33 -9.51 2.71 -11.62
C CYS A 33 -9.18 3.72 -12.73
N ARG A 34 -8.25 4.66 -12.54
CA ARG A 34 -8.07 5.80 -13.46
C ARG A 34 -6.76 5.83 -14.23
N ASP A 35 -5.64 5.50 -13.60
CA ASP A 35 -4.32 5.60 -14.23
C ASP A 35 -3.31 4.61 -13.63
N PRO A 36 -3.46 3.31 -13.94
CA PRO A 36 -2.57 2.29 -13.42
C PRO A 36 -1.12 2.43 -13.93
N PHE A 37 -0.86 3.15 -15.02
CA PHE A 37 0.52 3.26 -15.56
C PHE A 37 1.28 4.45 -14.99
N GLY A 38 0.64 5.62 -14.82
CA GLY A 38 1.27 6.80 -14.24
C GLY A 38 1.34 6.75 -12.71
N GLY A 39 0.30 6.26 -12.06
CA GLY A 39 0.17 6.28 -10.60
C GLY A 39 0.86 5.10 -9.89
N LEU A 40 1.01 3.95 -10.54
CA LEU A 40 1.53 2.73 -9.91
C LEU A 40 2.92 2.91 -9.30
N LYS A 41 3.85 3.52 -10.03
CA LYS A 41 5.22 3.70 -9.53
C LYS A 41 5.28 4.65 -8.33
N ALA A 42 4.47 5.71 -8.35
CA ALA A 42 4.35 6.62 -7.22
C ALA A 42 3.73 5.91 -6.02
N LEU A 43 2.70 5.10 -6.24
CA LEU A 43 2.02 4.32 -5.23
C LEU A 43 2.96 3.26 -4.62
N GLN A 44 3.76 2.57 -5.43
CA GLN A 44 4.83 1.67 -4.99
C GLN A 44 5.82 2.39 -4.07
N MET A 45 6.33 3.56 -4.49
CA MET A 45 7.27 4.34 -3.67
C MET A 45 6.67 4.76 -2.33
N LEU A 46 5.41 5.21 -2.34
CA LEU A 46 4.66 5.62 -1.15
C LEU A 46 4.47 4.42 -0.19
N TRP A 47 3.85 3.34 -0.67
CA TRP A 47 3.49 2.18 0.14
C TRP A 47 4.69 1.40 0.66
N ARG A 48 5.84 1.48 -0.04
CA ARG A 48 7.11 0.89 0.42
C ARG A 48 7.86 1.79 1.43
N SER A 49 7.38 3.01 1.66
CA SER A 49 7.99 4.00 2.57
C SER A 49 7.20 4.25 3.86
N ILE A 50 5.98 3.72 3.99
CA ILE A 50 5.12 3.92 5.17
C ILE A 50 5.09 2.66 6.07
N PRO A 51 5.02 2.81 7.41
CA PRO A 51 4.93 1.71 8.37
C PRO A 51 3.52 1.10 8.47
N ASP A 52 2.55 1.64 7.74
CA ASP A 52 1.16 1.21 7.82
C ASP A 52 0.98 -0.29 7.55
N PRO A 53 0.13 -0.98 8.33
CA PRO A 53 -0.25 -2.37 8.10
C PRO A 53 -0.80 -2.62 6.70
N PHE A 54 -0.82 -3.89 6.28
CA PHE A 54 -1.51 -4.26 5.04
C PHE A 54 -2.99 -3.97 5.12
N ILE A 55 -3.56 -3.51 4.01
CA ILE A 55 -5.02 -3.39 3.87
C ILE A 55 -5.56 -4.81 3.78
N ALA A 56 -6.43 -5.15 4.72
CA ALA A 56 -7.05 -6.45 4.82
C ALA A 56 -8.23 -6.57 3.82
N MET A 57 -8.58 -7.81 3.48
CA MET A 57 -9.64 -8.06 2.50
C MET A 57 -11.00 -7.63 3.00
N ASP A 58 -11.28 -7.87 4.28
CA ASP A 58 -12.48 -7.37 4.94
C ASP A 58 -12.51 -5.83 4.99
N GLU A 59 -11.37 -5.16 5.20
CA GLU A 59 -11.27 -3.69 5.08
C GLU A 59 -11.68 -3.24 3.68
N LEU A 60 -11.16 -3.88 2.62
CA LEU A 60 -11.56 -3.58 1.24
C LEU A 60 -13.06 -3.83 1.06
N THR A 61 -13.56 -5.04 1.31
CA THR A 61 -14.97 -5.40 1.11
C THR A 61 -15.92 -4.49 1.89
N SER A 62 -15.55 -4.09 3.11
CA SER A 62 -16.35 -3.16 3.93
C SER A 62 -16.45 -1.76 3.32
N VAL A 63 -15.40 -1.28 2.64
CA VAL A 63 -15.40 -0.01 1.91
C VAL A 63 -16.19 -0.14 0.60
N PHE A 64 -16.25 -1.33 0.01
CA PHE A 64 -16.83 -1.53 -1.31
C PHE A 64 -18.29 -1.95 -1.37
N THR A 65 -18.89 -2.45 -0.28
CA THR A 65 -20.28 -2.95 -0.23
C THR A 65 -20.63 -4.03 -1.30
N GLU A 66 -21.72 -4.78 -1.06
CA GLU A 66 -22.00 -6.16 -1.48
C GLU A 66 -22.09 -6.50 -2.99
N GLN A 67 -21.78 -5.58 -3.92
CA GLN A 67 -22.02 -5.77 -5.37
C GLN A 67 -20.75 -5.98 -6.21
N GLN A 68 -19.64 -6.41 -5.60
CA GLN A 68 -18.39 -6.62 -6.33
C GLN A 68 -18.23 -8.09 -6.74
N ASN A 69 -17.98 -8.30 -8.03
CA ASN A 69 -17.66 -9.61 -8.60
C ASN A 69 -16.35 -10.14 -7.99
N SER A 70 -16.27 -11.44 -7.73
CA SER A 70 -15.05 -12.10 -7.21
C SER A 70 -13.78 -11.74 -8.00
N SER A 71 -13.89 -11.53 -9.32
CA SER A 71 -12.76 -11.13 -10.16
C SER A 71 -12.20 -9.75 -9.83
N PHE A 72 -13.05 -8.78 -9.47
CA PHE A 72 -12.59 -7.43 -9.12
C PHE A 72 -11.78 -7.46 -7.81
N ILE A 73 -12.23 -8.27 -6.86
CA ILE A 73 -11.56 -8.47 -5.58
C ILE A 73 -10.19 -9.12 -5.80
N GLU A 74 -10.10 -10.11 -6.68
CA GLU A 74 -8.82 -10.73 -7.06
C GLU A 74 -7.87 -9.75 -7.74
N GLU A 75 -8.37 -8.96 -8.70
CA GLU A 75 -7.58 -7.95 -9.41
C GLU A 75 -7.01 -6.88 -8.47
N ILE A 76 -7.81 -6.38 -7.51
CA ILE A 76 -7.32 -5.41 -6.54
C ILE A 76 -6.34 -6.04 -5.53
N CYS A 77 -6.49 -7.32 -5.19
CA CYS A 77 -5.49 -8.04 -4.38
C CYS A 77 -4.14 -8.06 -5.09
N ASN A 78 -4.13 -8.51 -6.34
CA ASN A 78 -2.92 -8.58 -7.17
C ASN A 78 -2.28 -7.21 -7.31
N PHE A 79 -3.09 -6.15 -7.48
CA PHE A 79 -2.60 -4.78 -7.52
C PHE A 79 -1.98 -4.34 -6.18
N ILE A 80 -2.57 -4.73 -5.05
CA ILE A 80 -2.01 -4.45 -3.71
C ILE A 80 -0.69 -5.20 -3.49
N GLU A 81 -0.57 -6.44 -3.97
CA GLU A 81 0.69 -7.17 -3.97
C GLU A 81 1.75 -6.45 -4.79
N GLU A 82 1.39 -5.98 -5.98
CA GLU A 82 2.30 -5.27 -6.88
C GLU A 82 2.80 -3.94 -6.28
N ILE A 83 1.92 -3.15 -5.64
CA ILE A 83 2.33 -1.89 -5.01
C ILE A 83 3.20 -2.14 -3.77
N THR A 84 2.90 -3.18 -2.99
CA THR A 84 3.58 -3.43 -1.71
C THR A 84 4.81 -4.32 -1.81
N GLY A 85 4.91 -5.15 -2.85
CA GLY A 85 5.92 -6.20 -2.98
C GLY A 85 5.74 -7.36 -1.99
N GLU A 86 4.53 -7.58 -1.47
CA GLU A 86 4.24 -8.63 -0.48
C GLU A 86 2.89 -9.33 -0.76
N GLU A 87 2.95 -10.65 -0.92
CA GLU A 87 1.80 -11.54 -1.15
C GLU A 87 0.66 -11.34 -0.15
N VAL A 88 -0.54 -11.06 -0.65
CA VAL A 88 -1.81 -10.92 0.07
C VAL A 88 -2.39 -12.32 0.27
N THR A 89 -2.13 -12.91 1.44
CA THR A 89 -2.72 -14.19 1.83
C THR A 89 -4.16 -14.00 2.33
N GLU A 90 -5.05 -14.96 2.05
CA GLU A 90 -6.47 -14.93 2.45
C GLU A 90 -6.70 -14.78 3.97
N GLU A 91 -5.73 -15.14 4.80
CA GLU A 91 -5.83 -15.11 6.27
C GLU A 91 -5.72 -13.69 6.89
N ARG A 92 -5.59 -12.63 6.07
CA ARG A 92 -5.29 -11.29 6.55
C ARG A 92 -6.51 -10.63 7.20
N ARG A 93 -6.62 -10.75 8.52
CA ARG A 93 -6.94 -9.61 9.40
C ARG A 93 -5.78 -8.60 9.32
N CYS A 94 -5.96 -7.36 9.76
CA CYS A 94 -4.93 -6.31 9.75
C CYS A 94 -3.59 -6.78 10.40
N GLN A 95 -2.68 -7.34 9.60
CA GLN A 95 -1.42 -7.92 10.08
C GLN A 95 -0.30 -6.86 10.02
N PRO A 96 0.62 -6.86 11.01
CA PRO A 96 1.81 -6.03 10.94
C PRO A 96 2.66 -6.41 9.72
N ARG A 97 3.41 -5.42 9.20
CA ARG A 97 4.36 -5.63 8.11
C ARG A 97 5.47 -6.59 8.51
N LYS A 98 6.04 -7.31 7.53
CA LYS A 98 7.22 -8.16 7.77
C LYS A 98 8.37 -7.34 8.34
N LEU A 99 9.20 -7.96 9.17
CA LEU A 99 10.36 -7.32 9.80
C LEU A 99 11.26 -6.61 8.78
N LYS A 100 11.47 -7.22 7.59
CA LYS A 100 12.25 -6.61 6.51
C LYS A 100 11.75 -5.21 6.12
N HIS A 101 10.44 -5.02 6.04
CA HIS A 101 9.82 -3.74 5.69
C HIS A 101 9.99 -2.72 6.82
N ASN A 102 9.84 -3.13 8.07
CA ASN A 102 10.14 -2.26 9.21
C ASN A 102 11.61 -1.83 9.24
N CYS A 103 12.54 -2.75 8.97
CA CYS A 103 13.97 -2.42 8.83
C CYS A 103 14.20 -1.40 7.69
N ARG A 104 13.55 -1.59 6.53
CA ARG A 104 13.61 -0.63 5.40
C ARG A 104 13.25 0.77 5.86
N ILE A 105 12.13 0.92 6.55
CA ILE A 105 11.62 2.21 7.01
C ILE A 105 12.58 2.85 8.01
N VAL A 106 13.05 2.09 9.00
CA VAL A 106 13.94 2.61 10.03
C VAL A 106 15.26 3.08 9.42
N ILE A 107 15.86 2.28 8.54
CA ILE A 107 17.11 2.63 7.84
C ILE A 107 16.88 3.87 6.98
N ARG A 108 15.87 3.87 6.10
CA ARG A 108 15.57 5.02 5.23
C ARG A 108 15.28 6.29 6.03
N ARG A 109 14.56 6.19 7.15
CA ARG A 109 14.29 7.33 8.06
C ARG A 109 15.59 7.86 8.67
N ALA A 110 16.46 6.98 9.16
CA ALA A 110 17.76 7.39 9.68
C ALA A 110 18.59 8.11 8.60
N MET A 111 18.62 7.59 7.37
CA MET A 111 19.32 8.25 6.26
C MET A 111 18.68 9.58 5.86
N SER A 112 17.36 9.65 5.83
CA SER A 112 16.60 10.89 5.57
C SER A 112 16.92 11.97 6.58
N ASN A 113 16.94 11.62 7.88
CA ASN A 113 17.25 12.56 8.96
C ASN A 113 18.69 13.07 8.91
N ASN A 114 19.58 12.34 8.23
CA ASN A 114 20.97 12.72 8.01
C ASN A 114 21.23 13.30 6.60
N PHE A 115 20.19 13.55 5.81
CA PHE A 115 20.29 14.03 4.41
C PHE A 115 21.07 13.09 3.47
N GLN A 116 21.17 11.80 3.83
CA GLN A 116 21.92 10.77 3.10
C GLN A 116 21.01 9.84 2.29
N LEU A 117 19.70 10.08 2.23
CA LEU A 117 18.78 9.14 1.59
C LEU A 117 19.00 8.99 0.06
N SER A 118 19.40 10.07 -0.61
CA SER A 118 19.59 10.10 -2.06
C SER A 118 20.89 9.41 -2.51
N THR A 119 21.98 9.57 -1.76
CA THR A 119 23.34 9.15 -2.18
C THR A 119 23.99 8.15 -1.22
N GLY A 120 23.67 8.22 0.07
CA GLY A 120 24.37 7.46 1.11
C GLY A 120 24.09 5.96 1.11
N ILE A 121 23.04 5.47 0.41
CA ILE A 121 22.75 4.02 0.38
C ILE A 121 23.91 3.25 -0.26
N SER A 122 24.55 3.83 -1.28
CA SER A 122 25.72 3.26 -1.95
C SER A 122 26.93 3.09 -1.03
N GLU A 123 27.01 3.89 0.03
CA GLU A 123 28.16 3.93 0.94
C GLU A 123 28.05 2.90 2.07
N LEU A 124 26.88 2.28 2.25
CA LEU A 124 26.63 1.26 3.27
C LEU A 124 27.32 -0.10 2.98
N ASN A 125 27.97 -0.25 1.82
CA ASN A 125 28.65 -1.48 1.38
C ASN A 125 27.76 -2.73 1.49
N LEU A 126 26.46 -2.58 1.21
CA LEU A 126 25.48 -3.66 1.27
C LEU A 126 25.53 -4.54 0.01
N PRO A 127 25.12 -5.82 0.11
CA PRO A 127 24.82 -6.63 -1.05
C PRO A 127 23.84 -5.90 -2.02
N PRO A 128 24.00 -6.06 -3.35
CA PRO A 128 23.20 -5.32 -4.33
C PRO A 128 21.68 -5.44 -4.11
N SER A 129 21.19 -6.62 -3.75
CA SER A 129 19.77 -6.86 -3.47
C SER A 129 19.25 -6.06 -2.27
N LEU A 130 20.06 -5.88 -1.23
CA LEU A 130 19.70 -5.08 -0.06
C LEU A 130 19.76 -3.58 -0.36
N ALA A 131 20.73 -3.14 -1.16
CA ALA A 131 20.82 -1.76 -1.61
C ALA A 131 19.58 -1.37 -2.45
N ALA A 132 19.22 -2.19 -3.43
CA ALA A 132 18.03 -1.98 -4.26
C ALA A 132 16.72 -2.07 -3.44
N PHE A 133 16.65 -2.99 -2.47
CA PHE A 133 15.56 -3.05 -1.50
C PHE A 133 15.38 -1.74 -0.70
N LEU A 134 16.48 -1.10 -0.28
CA LEU A 134 16.46 0.19 0.41
C LEU A 134 16.14 1.36 -0.53
N ARG A 135 16.48 1.25 -1.82
CA ARG A 135 16.15 2.24 -2.88
C ARG A 135 14.72 2.14 -3.38
N LEU A 136 13.94 1.17 -2.90
CA LEU A 136 12.56 0.89 -3.33
C LEU A 136 12.46 0.33 -4.76
N GLU A 137 13.55 -0.22 -5.29
CA GLU A 137 13.65 -0.80 -6.64
C GLU A 137 13.11 -2.24 -6.71
N HIS A 138 12.78 -2.83 -5.55
CA HIS A 138 12.26 -4.19 -5.38
C HIS A 138 10.93 -4.18 -4.63
#